data_AF-A0A2E7R3A0-F1
#
_entry.id   AF-A0A2E7R3A0-F1
#
_cell.length_a   1.000
_cell.length_b   1.000
_cell.length_c   1.000
_cell.angle_alpha   90.00
_cell.angle_beta   90.00
_cell.angle_gamma   90.00
#
_symmetry.space_group_name_H-M   'P 1'
#
loop_
_entity.id
_entity.type
_entity.pdbx_description
1 polymer ?
#
loop_
_entity_poly.entity_id
_entity_poly.type
_entity_poly.pdbx_seq_one_letter_code
_entity_poly.pdbx_strand_id
1 'polypeptide(L)'
;MSHIESDLELSIDSVRVGIRQQRPVVVLKEVSGERYLAIWVGSDMAQAITFALQEQETPRPMTHDLLLNTIEMLGGKVKEVRITSLKEDVYFARIIIEQDGDTHSIDSRTSDALAIAVRSGANIMASQQLMEEASIQLPDDDDDDFNQELLNPVTDEELRKLSPFRDLVEGLDLDNLGETDSEE
;
A
#
# COMPACT_ATOMS: atom_id res chain seq x y z
N MET A 1 17.07 17.62 -20.27
CA MET A 1 15.68 17.37 -20.72
C MET A 1 15.01 16.55 -19.66
N SER A 2 14.25 17.20 -18.78
CA SER A 2 13.44 16.53 -17.75
C SER A 2 12.43 15.64 -18.48
N HIS A 3 12.54 14.33 -18.30
CA HIS A 3 11.46 13.44 -18.66
C HIS A 3 10.28 13.87 -17.79
N ILE A 4 9.20 14.34 -18.42
CA ILE A 4 7.92 14.46 -17.73
C ILE A 4 7.48 13.01 -17.59
N GLU A 5 7.81 12.39 -16.47
CA GLU A 5 7.17 11.14 -16.08
C GLU A 5 5.68 11.41 -16.01
N SER A 6 4.91 10.73 -16.84
CA SER A 6 3.46 10.72 -16.76
C SER A 6 3.08 10.03 -15.46
N ASP A 7 2.67 10.81 -14.47
CA ASP A 7 2.08 10.28 -13.25
C ASP A 7 0.63 9.85 -13.53
N LEU A 8 0.25 8.71 -12.98
CA LEU A 8 -1.07 8.09 -13.09
C LEU A 8 -1.81 8.24 -11.76
N GLU A 9 -3.09 8.57 -11.81
CA GLU A 9 -3.92 8.66 -10.61
C GLU A 9 -4.46 7.28 -10.22
N LEU A 10 -4.36 6.97 -8.93
CA LEU A 10 -4.86 5.75 -8.33
C LEU A 10 -5.93 6.07 -7.28
N SER A 11 -6.83 5.12 -7.05
CA SER A 11 -7.76 5.11 -5.93
C SER A 11 -7.58 3.86 -5.09
N ILE A 12 -7.91 3.92 -3.79
CA ILE A 12 -7.97 2.71 -2.97
C ILE A 12 -9.23 1.94 -3.32
N ASP A 13 -9.06 0.75 -3.90
CA ASP A 13 -10.15 -0.15 -4.24
C ASP A 13 -10.62 -0.93 -3.01
N SER A 14 -9.69 -1.57 -2.30
CA SER A 14 -10.01 -2.40 -1.15
C SER A 14 -8.84 -2.59 -0.19
N VAL A 15 -9.15 -2.88 1.08
CA VAL A 15 -8.20 -3.37 2.08
C VAL A 15 -8.61 -4.80 2.45
N ARG A 16 -7.77 -5.77 2.13
CA ARG A 16 -8.04 -7.20 2.30
C ARG A 16 -7.04 -7.82 3.28
N VAL A 17 -7.36 -8.98 3.85
CA VAL A 17 -6.43 -9.77 4.66
C VAL A 17 -6.15 -11.08 3.93
N GLY A 18 -4.88 -11.34 3.61
CA GLY A 18 -4.49 -12.56 2.92
C GLY A 18 -4.77 -13.80 3.78
N ILE A 19 -5.45 -14.80 3.22
CA ILE A 19 -5.93 -15.97 3.96
C ILE A 19 -4.80 -16.78 4.61
N ARG A 20 -3.65 -16.92 3.93
CA ARG A 20 -2.55 -17.76 4.40
C ARG A 20 -1.60 -17.07 5.37
N GLN A 21 -1.19 -15.86 5.03
CA GLN A 21 -0.16 -15.14 5.80
C GLN A 21 -0.77 -14.23 6.87
N GLN A 22 -2.10 -14.06 6.87
CA GLN A 22 -2.83 -13.10 7.71
C GLN A 22 -2.26 -11.68 7.64
N ARG A 23 -1.57 -11.36 6.54
CA ARG A 23 -1.03 -10.02 6.28
C ARG A 23 -2.06 -9.22 5.50
N PRO A 24 -2.37 -7.99 5.94
CA PRO A 24 -3.22 -7.10 5.15
C PRO A 24 -2.54 -6.63 3.86
N VAL A 25 -3.37 -6.45 2.84
CA VAL A 25 -2.99 -5.87 1.55
C VAL A 25 -3.94 -4.72 1.23
N VAL A 26 -3.37 -3.59 0.81
CA VAL A 26 -4.12 -2.48 0.22
C VAL A 26 -4.04 -2.62 -1.28
N VAL A 27 -5.20 -2.69 -1.93
CA VAL A 27 -5.33 -2.77 -3.38
C VAL A 27 -5.65 -1.37 -3.90
N LEU A 28 -4.81 -0.86 -4.78
CA LEU A 28 -5.00 0.39 -5.49
C LEU A 28 -5.42 0.09 -6.93
N LYS A 29 -6.35 0.86 -7.47
CA LYS A 29 -6.80 0.77 -8.87
C LYS A 29 -6.41 2.04 -9.62
N GLU A 30 -5.92 1.90 -10.83
CA GLU A 30 -5.74 3.02 -11.75
C GLU A 30 -7.09 3.64 -12.11
N VAL A 31 -7.25 4.95 -11.90
CA VAL A 31 -8.54 5.63 -12.13
C VAL A 31 -8.93 5.62 -13.62
N SER A 32 -7.94 5.70 -14.51
CA SER A 32 -8.14 5.79 -15.97
C SER A 32 -7.94 4.46 -16.70
N GLY A 33 -7.83 3.35 -15.98
CA GLY A 33 -7.47 2.05 -16.56
C GLY A 33 -7.92 0.86 -15.70
N GLU A 34 -7.42 -0.32 -16.07
CA GLU A 34 -7.79 -1.60 -15.47
C GLU A 34 -6.59 -2.26 -14.75
N ARG A 35 -5.55 -1.46 -14.48
CA ARG A 35 -4.38 -1.90 -13.73
C ARG A 35 -4.60 -1.72 -12.23
N TYR A 36 -4.07 -2.67 -11.48
CA TYR A 36 -4.15 -2.72 -10.03
C TYR A 36 -2.74 -2.82 -9.44
N LEU A 37 -2.51 -2.18 -8.29
CA LEU A 37 -1.29 -2.26 -7.53
C LEU A 37 -1.59 -2.78 -6.12
N ALA A 38 -0.96 -3.89 -5.73
CA ALA A 38 -1.15 -4.51 -4.42
C ALA A 38 0.03 -4.18 -3.49
N ILE A 39 -0.27 -3.62 -2.32
CA ILE A 39 0.74 -3.19 -1.34
C ILE A 39 0.47 -3.85 0.01
N TRP A 40 1.39 -4.72 0.43
CA TRP A 40 1.34 -5.33 1.75
C TRP A 40 1.65 -4.31 2.84
N VAL A 41 0.84 -4.29 3.89
CA VAL A 41 0.99 -3.34 5.01
C VAL A 41 0.85 -4.06 6.35
N GLY A 42 1.34 -3.43 7.42
CA GLY A 42 1.10 -3.90 8.79
C GLY A 42 -0.37 -3.80 9.19
N SER A 43 -0.80 -4.62 10.15
CA SER A 43 -2.18 -4.66 10.66
C SER A 43 -2.63 -3.34 11.28
N ASP A 44 -1.73 -2.64 11.96
CA ASP A 44 -1.93 -1.30 12.50
C ASP A 44 -2.21 -0.27 11.39
N MET A 45 -1.43 -0.33 10.32
CA MET A 45 -1.58 0.56 9.17
C MET A 45 -2.84 0.26 8.36
N ALA A 46 -3.14 -1.03 8.14
CA ALA A 46 -4.38 -1.45 7.51
C ALA A 46 -5.59 -0.93 8.28
N GLN A 47 -5.62 -1.12 9.60
CA GLN A 47 -6.68 -0.62 10.45
C GLN A 47 -6.81 0.91 10.36
N ALA A 48 -5.69 1.64 10.41
CA ALA A 48 -5.69 3.10 10.30
C ALA A 48 -6.24 3.59 8.96
N ILE A 49 -5.96 2.89 7.85
CA ILE A 49 -6.51 3.19 6.52
C ILE A 49 -8.00 2.83 6.48
N THR A 50 -8.39 1.65 6.96
CA THR A 50 -9.79 1.20 6.99
C THR A 50 -10.69 2.15 7.78
N PHE A 51 -10.27 2.60 8.97
CA PHE A 51 -11.04 3.56 9.75
C PHE A 51 -11.26 4.88 9.00
N ALA A 52 -10.25 5.35 8.27
CA ALA A 52 -10.38 6.57 7.47
C ALA A 52 -11.31 6.36 6.26
N LEU A 53 -11.21 5.23 5.57
CA LEU A 53 -12.11 4.89 4.44
C LEU A 53 -13.56 4.75 4.88
N GLN A 54 -13.81 4.31 6.12
CA GLN A 54 -15.14 4.16 6.70
C GLN A 54 -15.65 5.46 7.35
N GLU A 55 -14.89 6.55 7.26
CA GLU A 55 -15.19 7.82 7.93
C GLU A 55 -15.50 7.63 9.43
N GLN A 56 -14.84 6.66 10.07
CA GLN A 56 -15.11 6.29 11.44
C GLN A 56 -14.53 7.34 12.38
N GLU A 57 -15.39 8.00 13.16
CA GLU A 57 -14.96 8.91 14.20
C GLU A 57 -14.26 8.17 15.35
N THR A 58 -13.09 8.67 15.74
CA THR A 58 -12.36 8.21 16.92
C THR A 58 -12.44 9.28 18.03
N PRO A 59 -12.51 8.90 19.31
CA PRO A 59 -12.67 9.87 20.41
C PRO A 59 -11.47 10.80 20.59
N ARG A 60 -10.31 10.42 20.05
CA ARG A 60 -9.07 11.20 20.04
C ARG A 60 -8.37 11.03 18.68
N PRO A 61 -7.71 12.07 18.16
CA PRO A 61 -6.98 11.99 16.89
C PRO A 61 -5.97 10.84 16.90
N MET A 62 -5.96 10.05 15.82
CA MET A 62 -4.90 9.06 15.56
C MET A 62 -3.62 9.77 15.08
N THR A 63 -2.53 9.01 14.93
CA THR A 63 -1.23 9.55 14.53
C THR A 63 -1.28 10.31 13.21
N HIS A 64 -1.99 9.79 12.20
CA HIS A 64 -2.12 10.45 10.90
C HIS A 64 -3.01 11.70 10.98
N ASP A 65 -4.02 11.71 11.86
CA ASP A 65 -4.83 12.92 12.13
C ASP A 65 -3.98 13.99 12.82
N LEU A 66 -3.15 13.60 13.80
CA LEU A 66 -2.21 14.50 14.47
C LEU A 66 -1.23 15.12 13.46
N LEU A 67 -0.69 14.33 12.53
CA LEU A 67 0.23 14.82 11.51
C LEU A 67 -0.45 15.82 10.57
N LEU A 68 -1.66 15.51 10.09
CA LEU A 68 -2.45 16.42 9.25
C LEU A 68 -2.74 17.75 9.97
N ASN A 69 -3.25 17.68 11.19
CA ASN A 69 -3.50 18.87 12.02
C ASN A 69 -2.23 19.70 12.22
N THR A 70 -1.07 19.05 12.35
CA THR A 70 0.22 19.74 12.48
C THR A 70 0.61 20.45 11.19
N ILE A 71 0.48 19.78 10.04
CA ILE A 71 0.75 20.37 8.72
C ILE A 71 -0.14 21.59 8.49
N GLU A 72 -1.45 21.46 8.73
CA GLU A 72 -2.43 22.53 8.57
C GLU A 72 -2.16 23.71 9.51
N MET A 73 -1.87 23.45 10.79
CA MET A 73 -1.55 24.51 11.77
C MET A 73 -0.30 25.30 11.39
N LEU A 74 0.66 24.66 10.71
CA LEU A 74 1.87 25.31 10.21
C LEU A 74 1.65 26.01 8.85
N GLY A 75 0.43 26.00 8.32
CA GLY A 75 0.07 26.66 7.06
C GLY A 75 0.31 25.79 5.80
N GLY A 76 0.61 24.51 5.97
CA GLY A 76 0.76 23.57 4.87
C GLY A 76 -0.56 22.91 4.49
N LYS A 77 -0.66 22.47 3.24
CA LYS A 77 -1.76 21.64 2.72
C LYS A 77 -1.20 20.43 1.98
N VAL A 78 -1.64 19.23 2.33
CA VAL A 78 -1.30 18.03 1.55
C VAL A 78 -2.00 18.13 0.19
N LYS A 79 -1.21 18.18 -0.88
CA LYS A 79 -1.70 18.30 -2.25
C LYS A 79 -1.98 16.94 -2.87
N GLU A 80 -1.03 16.04 -2.73
CA GLU A 80 -1.06 14.69 -3.29
C GLU A 80 -0.02 13.83 -2.57
N VAL A 81 -0.15 12.52 -2.72
CA VAL A 81 0.91 11.57 -2.38
C VAL A 81 1.36 10.87 -3.64
N ARG A 82 2.66 10.59 -3.74
CA ARG A 82 3.25 9.94 -4.91
C ARG A 82 3.92 8.64 -4.52
N ILE A 83 3.53 7.54 -5.13
CA ILE A 83 4.26 6.27 -5.08
C ILE A 83 5.27 6.31 -6.22
N THR A 84 6.55 6.39 -5.86
CA THR A 84 7.60 6.84 -6.78
C THR A 84 8.38 5.70 -7.41
N SER A 85 8.69 4.65 -6.64
CA SER A 85 9.50 3.53 -7.11
C SER A 85 9.31 2.30 -6.26
N LEU A 86 9.69 1.16 -6.82
CA LEU A 86 9.86 -0.13 -6.15
C LEU A 86 11.35 -0.47 -6.20
N LYS A 87 11.95 -0.78 -5.06
CA LYS A 87 13.35 -1.26 -5.00
C LYS A 87 13.43 -2.32 -3.93
N GLU A 88 13.97 -3.49 -4.27
CA GLU A 88 14.10 -4.59 -3.32
C GLU A 88 12.79 -4.77 -2.55
N ASP A 89 11.68 -4.95 -3.28
CA ASP A 89 10.35 -5.23 -2.71
C ASP A 89 9.68 -4.04 -2.00
N VAL A 90 10.44 -2.97 -1.76
CA VAL A 90 10.00 -1.85 -0.95
C VAL A 90 9.50 -0.74 -1.86
N TYR A 91 8.21 -0.42 -1.71
CA TYR A 91 7.62 0.76 -2.32
C TYR A 91 8.06 2.01 -1.56
N PHE A 92 8.45 3.03 -2.31
CA PHE A 92 8.81 4.35 -1.81
C PHE A 92 7.73 5.36 -2.18
N ALA A 93 7.31 6.17 -1.21
CA ALA A 93 6.34 7.21 -1.44
C ALA A 93 6.82 8.58 -0.96
N ARG A 94 6.17 9.62 -1.43
CA ARG A 94 6.36 10.99 -0.98
C ARG A 94 5.03 11.67 -0.72
N ILE A 95 4.97 12.47 0.34
CA ILE A 95 3.84 13.34 0.63
C ILE A 95 4.21 14.72 0.10
N ILE A 96 3.38 15.27 -0.79
CA ILE A 96 3.59 16.58 -1.40
C ILE A 96 2.75 17.60 -0.65
N ILE A 97 3.39 18.62 -0.10
CA ILE A 97 2.77 19.67 0.70
C ILE A 97 2.97 21.00 0.00
N GLU A 98 1.90 21.77 -0.14
CA GLU A 98 1.94 23.16 -0.57
C GLU A 98 1.90 24.08 0.65
N GLN A 99 2.82 25.03 0.73
CA GLN A 99 2.91 26.00 1.82
C GLN A 99 3.44 27.33 1.28
N ASP A 100 2.70 28.42 1.48
CA ASP A 100 3.09 29.77 1.04
C ASP A 100 3.47 29.91 -0.46
N GLY A 101 2.91 29.04 -1.32
CA GLY A 101 3.20 28.97 -2.76
C GLY A 101 4.42 28.12 -3.11
N ASP A 102 5.16 27.62 -2.12
CA ASP A 102 6.22 26.64 -2.28
C ASP A 102 5.67 25.21 -2.20
N THR A 103 6.37 24.28 -2.87
CA THR A 103 6.07 22.85 -2.82
C THR A 103 7.17 22.12 -2.07
N HIS A 104 6.79 21.47 -0.98
CA HIS A 104 7.66 20.62 -0.17
C HIS A 104 7.34 19.15 -0.44
N SER A 105 8.36 18.31 -0.33
CA SER A 105 8.24 16.87 -0.51
C SER A 105 8.85 16.15 0.68
N ILE A 106 8.07 15.29 1.31
CA ILE A 106 8.48 14.51 2.48
C ILE A 106 8.56 13.05 2.06
N ASP A 107 9.71 12.42 2.28
CA ASP A 107 9.88 10.98 2.11
C ASP A 107 9.00 10.21 3.08
N SER A 108 8.33 9.16 2.61
CA SER A 108 7.33 8.43 3.39
C SER A 108 7.25 6.97 2.97
N ARG A 109 6.89 6.11 3.93
CA ARG A 109 6.43 4.76 3.58
C ARG A 109 5.11 4.86 2.85
N THR A 110 4.89 3.98 1.88
CA THR A 110 3.64 3.98 1.11
C THR A 110 2.41 3.81 1.99
N SER A 111 2.47 3.01 3.05
CA SER A 111 1.36 2.86 4.01
C SER A 111 0.97 4.17 4.70
N ASP A 112 1.96 4.99 5.10
CA ASP A 112 1.69 6.28 5.75
C ASP A 112 1.15 7.30 4.76
N ALA A 113 1.73 7.34 3.56
CA ALA A 113 1.25 8.18 2.48
C ALA A 113 -0.22 7.88 2.14
N LEU A 114 -0.60 6.61 2.02
CA LEU A 114 -1.98 6.19 1.78
C LEU A 114 -2.92 6.60 2.93
N ALA A 115 -2.49 6.38 4.19
CA ALA A 115 -3.28 6.77 5.36
C ALA A 115 -3.53 8.28 5.45
N ILE A 116 -2.56 9.09 5.00
CA ILE A 116 -2.67 10.56 4.88
C ILE A 116 -3.61 10.94 3.74
N ALA A 117 -3.42 10.35 2.55
CA ALA A 117 -4.22 10.67 1.37
C ALA A 117 -5.73 10.45 1.59
N VAL A 118 -6.10 9.34 2.21
CA VAL A 118 -7.51 9.03 2.53
C VAL A 118 -8.10 10.09 3.48
N ARG A 119 -7.36 10.48 4.52
CA ARG A 119 -7.84 11.45 5.52
C ARG A 119 -7.92 12.88 5.00
N SER A 120 -6.97 13.29 4.17
CA SER A 120 -6.95 14.64 3.59
C SER A 120 -7.74 14.77 2.30
N GLY A 121 -8.22 13.66 1.73
CA GLY A 121 -8.78 13.61 0.38
C GLY A 121 -7.78 14.00 -0.71
N ALA A 122 -6.48 13.81 -0.46
CA ALA A 122 -5.44 14.15 -1.43
C ALA A 122 -5.29 13.04 -2.47
N ASN A 123 -4.95 13.40 -3.69
CA ASN A 123 -4.81 12.44 -4.79
C ASN A 123 -3.65 11.47 -4.52
N ILE A 124 -3.84 10.21 -4.92
CA ILE A 124 -2.79 9.19 -4.90
C ILE A 124 -2.25 9.07 -6.32
N MET A 125 -0.98 9.37 -6.51
CA MET A 125 -0.32 9.32 -7.80
C MET A 125 0.73 8.20 -7.80
N ALA A 126 0.95 7.56 -8.94
CA ALA A 126 2.05 6.63 -9.16
C ALA A 126 2.76 6.93 -10.47
N SER A 127 4.07 6.76 -10.52
CA SER A 127 4.80 6.94 -11.79
C SER A 127 4.35 5.87 -12.80
N GLN A 128 4.27 6.25 -14.08
CA GLN A 128 3.94 5.29 -15.13
C GLN A 128 4.90 4.09 -15.15
N GLN A 129 6.20 4.33 -14.93
CA GLN A 129 7.19 3.26 -14.87
C GLN A 129 6.89 2.26 -13.74
N LEU A 130 6.51 2.74 -12.56
CA LEU A 130 6.13 1.87 -11.45
C LEU A 130 4.91 1.02 -11.81
N MET A 131 3.90 1.62 -12.44
CA MET A 131 2.71 0.89 -12.86
C MET A 131 3.00 -0.11 -13.98
N GLU A 132 3.94 0.17 -14.88
CA GLU A 132 4.39 -0.81 -15.88
C GLU A 132 5.15 -1.98 -15.26
N GLU A 133 5.91 -1.74 -14.20
CA GLU A 133 6.72 -2.76 -13.51
C GLU A 133 5.92 -3.65 -12.57
N ALA A 134 5.03 -3.06 -11.77
CA ALA A 134 4.49 -3.70 -10.57
C ALA A 134 2.96 -3.91 -10.58
N SER A 135 2.25 -3.40 -11.58
CA SER A 135 0.80 -3.57 -11.65
C SER A 135 0.37 -4.88 -12.31
N ILE A 136 -0.86 -5.28 -12.03
CA ILE A 136 -1.54 -6.42 -12.63
C ILE A 136 -2.83 -5.97 -13.32
N GLN A 137 -3.20 -6.63 -14.41
CA GLN A 137 -4.49 -6.42 -15.08
C GLN A 137 -5.41 -7.60 -14.76
N LEU A 138 -6.68 -7.31 -14.48
CA LEU A 138 -7.69 -8.35 -14.28
C LEU A 138 -8.31 -8.74 -15.62
N PRO A 139 -8.51 -10.03 -15.92
CA PRO A 139 -9.35 -10.44 -17.04
C PRO A 139 -10.80 -9.98 -16.84
N ASP A 140 -11.47 -9.59 -17.93
CA ASP A 140 -12.84 -9.05 -17.95
C ASP A 140 -13.97 -10.05 -17.58
N ASP A 141 -13.67 -11.30 -17.26
CA ASP A 141 -14.69 -12.34 -17.04
C ASP A 141 -15.11 -12.43 -15.55
N ASP A 142 -16.28 -11.85 -15.25
CA ASP A 142 -17.22 -12.12 -14.15
C ASP A 142 -16.65 -12.57 -12.77
N ASP A 143 -16.38 -11.57 -11.91
CA ASP A 143 -16.78 -11.41 -10.50
C ASP A 143 -16.58 -12.50 -9.40
N ASP A 144 -16.03 -13.68 -9.63
CA ASP A 144 -15.74 -14.64 -8.53
C ASP A 144 -14.30 -15.18 -8.51
N ASP A 145 -13.62 -15.22 -9.66
CA ASP A 145 -12.34 -15.94 -9.78
C ASP A 145 -11.16 -15.15 -9.19
N PHE A 146 -11.16 -13.81 -9.27
CA PHE A 146 -10.07 -12.99 -8.69
C PHE A 146 -10.19 -12.79 -7.17
N ASN A 147 -11.41 -12.80 -6.64
CA ASN A 147 -11.58 -13.00 -5.20
C ASN A 147 -10.94 -14.33 -4.84
N GLN A 148 -11.19 -15.40 -5.58
CA GLN A 148 -10.51 -16.65 -5.36
C GLN A 148 -9.01 -16.60 -5.66
N GLU A 149 -8.46 -15.81 -6.58
CA GLU A 149 -7.03 -15.82 -6.94
C GLU A 149 -6.16 -14.99 -5.96
N LEU A 150 -6.66 -13.86 -5.45
CA LEU A 150 -6.06 -13.12 -4.33
C LEU A 150 -6.27 -13.82 -2.96
N LEU A 151 -7.35 -14.59 -2.82
CA LEU A 151 -7.65 -15.41 -1.63
C LEU A 151 -7.07 -16.83 -1.72
N ASN A 152 -6.72 -17.27 -2.93
CA ASN A 152 -6.12 -18.56 -3.18
C ASN A 152 -4.73 -18.52 -2.57
N PRO A 153 -4.23 -19.69 -2.16
CA PRO A 153 -2.81 -19.87 -1.99
C PRO A 153 -2.05 -19.23 -3.15
N VAL A 154 -1.37 -18.10 -2.92
CA VAL A 154 -0.29 -17.72 -3.83
C VAL A 154 0.66 -18.91 -3.79
N THR A 155 0.79 -19.61 -4.91
CA THR A 155 1.65 -20.78 -4.97
C THR A 155 3.10 -20.34 -4.78
N ASP A 156 3.97 -21.23 -4.31
CA ASP A 156 5.40 -20.89 -4.15
C ASP A 156 6.03 -20.45 -5.48
N GLU A 157 5.43 -20.80 -6.62
CA GLU A 157 5.83 -20.36 -7.95
C GLU A 157 5.34 -18.94 -8.28
N GLU A 158 4.13 -18.55 -7.87
CA GLU A 158 3.60 -17.20 -8.04
C GLU A 158 4.20 -16.22 -7.04
N LEU A 159 4.52 -16.65 -5.81
CA LEU A 159 5.33 -15.91 -4.84
C LEU A 159 6.74 -15.62 -5.37
N ARG A 160 7.29 -16.53 -6.21
CA ARG A 160 8.56 -16.31 -6.92
C ARG A 160 8.42 -15.34 -8.09
N LYS A 161 7.24 -15.24 -8.73
CA LYS A 161 6.98 -14.28 -9.83
C LYS A 161 6.62 -12.89 -9.31
N LEU A 162 5.95 -12.81 -8.17
CA LEU A 162 5.74 -11.61 -7.34
C LEU A 162 6.98 -11.28 -6.50
N SER A 163 8.17 -11.70 -6.99
CA SER A 163 9.48 -11.50 -6.38
C SER A 163 9.46 -10.16 -5.69
N PRO A 164 9.88 -10.06 -4.40
CA PRO A 164 11.15 -10.66 -3.89
C PRO A 164 11.37 -11.12 -2.40
N PHE A 165 10.44 -11.77 -1.66
CA PHE A 165 10.72 -12.29 -0.27
C PHE A 165 11.71 -13.49 -0.14
N ARG A 166 12.61 -13.71 -1.11
CA ARG A 166 13.49 -14.88 -1.17
C ARG A 166 14.41 -15.02 0.06
N ASP A 167 14.89 -13.91 0.60
CA ASP A 167 15.85 -13.93 1.71
C ASP A 167 15.18 -14.16 3.08
N LEU A 168 13.88 -13.88 3.20
CA LEU A 168 13.13 -14.08 4.46
C LEU A 168 12.74 -15.55 4.65
N VAL A 169 12.49 -16.28 3.56
CA VAL A 169 12.11 -17.69 3.59
C VAL A 169 13.33 -18.61 3.75
N GLU A 170 14.49 -18.24 3.19
CA GLU A 170 15.72 -19.03 3.31
C GLU A 170 16.32 -19.02 4.73
N GLY A 171 15.91 -18.09 5.60
CA GLY A 171 16.38 -17.97 6.99
C GLY A 171 15.53 -18.67 8.05
N LEU A 172 14.37 -19.23 7.69
CA LEU A 172 13.50 -19.96 8.62
C LEU A 172 13.78 -21.45 8.52
N ASP A 173 14.47 -21.99 9.52
CA ASP A 173 14.68 -23.43 9.69
C ASP A 173 13.35 -24.08 10.14
N LEU A 174 12.53 -24.48 9.17
CA LEU A 174 11.18 -25.02 9.37
C LEU A 174 11.17 -26.42 10.01
N ASP A 175 12.33 -27.06 10.13
CA ASP A 175 12.47 -28.39 10.72
C ASP A 175 12.47 -28.38 12.26
N ASN A 176 12.49 -27.21 12.91
CA ASN A 176 12.59 -27.08 14.37
C ASN A 176 11.29 -26.66 15.09
N LEU A 177 10.14 -26.72 14.42
CA LEU A 177 8.84 -26.40 15.02
C LEU A 177 7.93 -27.63 15.00
N GLY A 178 8.20 -28.60 15.89
CA GLY A 178 7.30 -29.76 15.99
C GLY A 178 7.61 -30.88 16.97
N GLU A 179 8.78 -30.94 17.62
CA GLU A 179 8.98 -31.88 18.74
C GLU A 179 8.57 -31.21 20.05
N THR A 180 7.30 -31.32 20.41
CA THR A 180 6.89 -31.15 21.80
C THR A 180 7.02 -32.50 22.50
N ASP A 181 8.05 -32.63 23.33
CA ASP A 181 8.24 -33.74 24.27
C ASP A 181 6.98 -33.93 25.12
N SER A 182 6.28 -35.05 24.90
CA SER A 182 5.33 -35.58 25.87
C SER A 182 6.08 -36.58 26.75
N GLU A 183 6.70 -36.09 27.83
CA GLU A 183 7.18 -36.94 28.92
C GLU A 183 6.05 -37.14 29.96
N GLU A 184 5.78 -38.42 30.26
CA GLU A 184 4.97 -38.90 31.39
C GLU A 184 5.68 -38.74 32.74
#